data_AF-A0A9P7Q9S0-F1
#
_entry.id   AF-A0A9P7Q9S0-F1
#
_cell.length_a   1.000
_cell.length_b   1.000
_cell.length_c   1.000
_cell.angle_alpha   90.00
_cell.angle_beta   90.00
_cell.angle_gamma   90.00
#
_symmetry.space_group_name_H-M   'P 1'
#
loop_
_entity.id
_entity.type
_entity.pdbx_description
1 polymer ?
#
loop_
_entity_poly.entity_id
_entity_poly.type
_entity_poly.pdbx_seq_one_letter_code
_entity_poly.pdbx_strand_id
1 'polypeptide(L)'
;MAVTRQSSRLSDQKGLHPSGTADTTKSASNGRKRKASTLRSPSPPQGVTKRQQLLTTPTKRRTKDGIQASPSPLPKTGDTTTERETKRRNAKVARLADPNATNAALLSPETSRLVASKKAQEPESPTKQPTAKRKLTTENLLDTACAHLISVDERIRPLVEKHHCKIFSPEGLAEKIDPFESLASGIISQQVSGAAAKSIKAKFVALFSADGADAQEKAFPHPSDVAACSLEKLRTAGLSQRKAEYVKGLAEKFRSGELSARMLLEAPYEELVEKLIAVRGLGQWSVEMFACFGLKRMDVFSVGDLGVQRGMAAFVGRDVAKLKSSKGGKWKYMSEKEMLEISEPFAPYRSLFMWLMWRVEDGFTDVSTLE
;
A
#
# COMPACT_ATOMS: atom_id res chain seq x y z
N MET A 1 -17.89 -12.20 -6.78
CA MET A 1 -17.53 -13.62 -7.01
C MET A 1 -16.02 -13.76 -6.82
N ALA A 2 -15.55 -14.85 -6.22
CA ALA A 2 -14.12 -15.10 -6.00
C ALA A 2 -13.57 -16.08 -7.04
N VAL A 3 -12.33 -15.88 -7.49
CA VAL A 3 -11.61 -16.82 -8.36
C VAL A 3 -10.19 -17.00 -7.84
N THR A 4 -9.87 -18.23 -7.44
CA THR A 4 -8.58 -18.64 -6.86
C THR A 4 -7.49 -18.69 -7.93
N ARG A 5 -6.24 -18.33 -7.58
CA ARG A 5 -5.04 -18.64 -8.38
C ARG A 5 -4.16 -19.65 -7.66
N GLN A 6 -3.92 -20.80 -8.30
CA GLN A 6 -2.83 -21.70 -7.94
C GLN A 6 -1.53 -21.28 -8.64
N SER A 7 -0.39 -21.72 -8.11
CA SER A 7 0.94 -21.43 -8.66
C SER A 7 1.50 -22.68 -9.33
N SER A 8 1.89 -22.57 -10.59
CA SER A 8 2.78 -23.55 -11.23
C SER A 8 4.21 -23.39 -10.70
N ARG A 9 4.97 -24.48 -10.71
CA ARG A 9 6.44 -24.49 -10.53
C ARG A 9 7.11 -24.55 -11.90
N LEU A 10 8.32 -24.02 -12.00
CA LEU A 10 9.29 -24.37 -13.03
C LEU A 10 10.56 -24.85 -12.32
N SER A 11 11.34 -25.68 -13.00
CA SER A 11 12.57 -26.31 -12.50
C SER A 11 13.59 -26.40 -13.63
N ASP A 12 14.81 -25.95 -13.37
CA ASP A 12 15.92 -26.00 -14.33
C ASP A 12 16.37 -27.42 -14.66
N GLN A 13 16.88 -27.60 -15.88
CA GLN A 13 18.29 -28.03 -16.08
C GLN A 13 18.78 -27.76 -17.51
N LYS A 14 20.11 -27.78 -17.70
CA LYS A 14 20.82 -27.54 -18.97
C LYS A 14 21.47 -28.84 -19.46
N GLY A 15 21.79 -28.96 -20.75
CA GLY A 15 22.96 -29.78 -21.14
C GLY A 15 23.06 -30.39 -22.54
N LEU A 16 23.68 -29.66 -23.49
CA LEU A 16 24.53 -30.16 -24.60
C LEU A 16 23.97 -31.09 -25.72
N HIS A 17 24.82 -31.21 -26.75
CA HIS A 17 24.71 -31.78 -28.12
C HIS A 17 25.99 -32.64 -28.38
N PRO A 18 26.27 -33.27 -29.56
CA PRO A 18 25.46 -33.58 -30.77
C PRO A 18 25.66 -35.02 -31.35
N SER A 19 25.22 -35.24 -32.61
CA SER A 19 25.73 -36.19 -33.65
C SER A 19 25.01 -37.55 -33.84
N GLY A 20 25.03 -38.08 -35.08
CA GLY A 20 24.47 -39.42 -35.41
C GLY A 20 23.69 -39.52 -36.74
N THR A 21 24.40 -39.72 -37.85
CA THR A 21 23.98 -39.96 -39.25
C THR A 21 22.89 -41.02 -39.57
N ALA A 22 22.09 -40.73 -40.63
CA ALA A 22 21.53 -41.65 -41.66
C ALA A 22 20.51 -42.76 -41.21
N ASP A 23 19.70 -43.41 -42.07
CA ASP A 23 19.46 -43.30 -43.54
C ASP A 23 17.98 -43.63 -43.91
N THR A 24 17.62 -43.39 -45.18
CA THR A 24 16.43 -43.77 -45.98
C THR A 24 15.58 -44.99 -45.53
N THR A 25 14.24 -44.96 -45.62
CA THR A 25 13.50 -45.23 -46.88
C THR A 25 11.97 -45.01 -46.81
N LYS A 26 11.38 -44.83 -48.01
CA LYS A 26 9.99 -45.05 -48.50
C LYS A 26 8.98 -45.66 -47.48
N SER A 27 7.73 -45.20 -47.40
CA SER A 27 6.75 -45.22 -48.52
C SER A 27 5.48 -44.39 -48.22
N ALA A 28 4.53 -44.34 -49.16
CA ALA A 28 3.31 -43.53 -49.08
C ALA A 28 2.02 -44.38 -49.10
N SER A 29 0.94 -43.90 -48.50
CA SER A 29 -0.44 -44.13 -49.00
C SER A 29 -1.48 -43.21 -48.35
N ASN A 30 -2.64 -43.07 -49.02
CA ASN A 30 -3.67 -42.07 -48.71
C ASN A 30 -4.55 -42.41 -47.50
N GLY A 31 -4.72 -41.42 -46.62
CA GLY A 31 -5.97 -40.79 -46.16
C GLY A 31 -7.29 -41.59 -45.99
N ARG A 32 -8.12 -41.14 -45.03
CA ARG A 32 -9.53 -41.54 -44.91
C ARG A 32 -10.45 -40.39 -44.49
N LYS A 33 -11.75 -40.56 -44.76
CA LYS A 33 -12.81 -39.53 -44.70
C LYS A 33 -14.12 -40.20 -44.20
N ARG A 34 -15.02 -39.42 -43.57
CA ARG A 34 -16.46 -39.69 -43.26
C ARG A 34 -16.87 -40.52 -42.01
N LYS A 35 -17.61 -39.83 -41.12
CA LYS A 35 -19.00 -40.06 -40.62
C LYS A 35 -19.47 -41.41 -39.98
N ALA A 36 -19.84 -41.29 -38.69
CA ALA A 36 -21.23 -41.32 -38.13
C ALA A 36 -21.88 -42.60 -37.54
N SER A 37 -22.77 -42.35 -36.54
CA SER A 37 -23.85 -43.22 -35.97
C SER A 37 -23.39 -44.44 -35.12
N THR A 38 -24.07 -44.97 -34.07
CA THR A 38 -25.33 -44.70 -33.30
C THR A 38 -25.26 -45.48 -31.93
N LEU A 39 -26.24 -45.79 -31.03
CA LEU A 39 -27.73 -45.66 -30.87
C LEU A 39 -28.17 -45.89 -29.37
N ARG A 40 -29.34 -45.35 -28.95
CA ARG A 40 -30.34 -45.84 -27.94
C ARG A 40 -30.15 -45.75 -26.39
N SER A 41 -31.30 -45.77 -25.70
CA SER A 41 -31.58 -45.65 -24.23
C SER A 41 -32.21 -46.97 -23.68
N PRO A 42 -32.53 -47.17 -22.35
CA PRO A 42 -33.69 -46.53 -21.66
C PRO A 42 -33.63 -46.42 -20.08
N SER A 43 -34.78 -46.17 -19.42
CA SER A 43 -35.10 -46.16 -17.96
C SER A 43 -36.66 -46.27 -17.81
N PRO A 44 -37.35 -46.19 -16.63
CA PRO A 44 -37.04 -46.41 -15.19
C PRO A 44 -37.98 -47.51 -14.55
N PRO A 45 -38.25 -47.59 -13.21
CA PRO A 45 -39.45 -46.93 -12.60
C PRO A 45 -39.29 -46.47 -11.10
N GLN A 46 -39.90 -45.34 -10.66
CA GLN A 46 -41.12 -45.13 -9.81
C GLN A 46 -41.11 -45.65 -8.34
N GLY A 47 -41.78 -45.03 -7.34
CA GLY A 47 -42.69 -43.84 -7.30
C GLY A 47 -42.20 -42.69 -6.38
N VAL A 48 -42.93 -42.08 -5.42
CA VAL A 48 -44.31 -42.22 -4.86
C VAL A 48 -44.81 -40.84 -4.31
N THR A 49 -45.99 -40.73 -3.67
CA THR A 49 -46.70 -39.50 -3.18
C THR A 49 -46.34 -39.02 -1.75
N LYS A 50 -46.77 -37.89 -1.16
CA LYS A 50 -47.81 -36.82 -1.39
C LYS A 50 -47.29 -35.51 -0.68
N ARG A 51 -47.94 -34.35 -0.43
CA ARG A 51 -49.31 -33.77 -0.45
C ARG A 51 -49.19 -32.23 -0.75
N GLN A 52 -50.29 -31.46 -0.77
CA GLN A 52 -50.35 -29.99 -0.98
C GLN A 52 -50.95 -29.23 0.23
N GLN A 53 -50.71 -27.91 0.35
CA GLN A 53 -51.76 -26.89 0.58
C GLN A 53 -51.29 -25.46 0.21
N LEU A 54 -52.20 -24.49 0.18
CA LEU A 54 -52.08 -23.18 -0.50
C LEU A 54 -53.01 -22.11 0.15
N LEU A 55 -52.79 -20.83 -0.17
CA LEU A 55 -53.70 -19.65 -0.14
C LEU A 55 -53.59 -18.53 0.94
N THR A 56 -53.65 -17.30 0.40
CA THR A 56 -54.21 -16.02 0.89
C THR A 56 -53.55 -15.13 1.96
N THR A 57 -53.49 -13.84 1.62
CA THR A 57 -53.29 -12.63 2.46
C THR A 57 -54.66 -11.97 2.75
N PRO A 58 -54.77 -10.99 3.69
CA PRO A 58 -54.80 -9.58 3.26
C PRO A 58 -54.32 -8.47 4.27
N THR A 59 -53.44 -7.60 3.79
CA THR A 59 -53.51 -6.11 3.75
C THR A 59 -53.92 -5.21 4.96
N LYS A 60 -53.05 -4.21 5.24
CA LYS A 60 -53.29 -2.77 5.66
C LYS A 60 -53.77 -2.38 7.08
N ARG A 61 -52.95 -1.53 7.74
CA ARG A 61 -53.32 -0.11 8.04
C ARG A 61 -52.09 0.82 8.10
N ARG A 62 -52.28 2.13 8.32
CA ARG A 62 -51.33 3.21 7.95
C ARG A 62 -51.53 4.51 8.76
N THR A 63 -50.47 4.92 9.48
CA THR A 63 -50.12 6.27 9.97
C THR A 63 -48.58 6.23 10.13
N LYS A 64 -47.72 7.14 9.66
CA LYS A 64 -47.79 8.57 9.32
C LYS A 64 -48.02 9.48 10.52
N ASP A 65 -46.92 9.78 11.21
CA ASP A 65 -46.30 11.10 11.45
C ASP A 65 -44.84 10.82 11.89
N GLY A 66 -43.88 11.74 12.00
CA GLY A 66 -43.86 13.20 11.81
C GLY A 66 -42.85 13.83 12.79
N ILE A 67 -42.34 15.02 12.47
CA ILE A 67 -41.49 15.87 13.34
C ILE A 67 -39.98 15.50 13.40
N GLN A 68 -39.21 16.55 13.66
CA GLN A 68 -37.79 16.81 13.41
C GLN A 68 -37.04 17.03 14.74
N ALA A 69 -35.74 17.30 14.65
CA ALA A 69 -34.91 18.04 15.62
C ALA A 69 -34.27 17.29 16.80
N SER A 70 -33.11 17.83 17.21
CA SER A 70 -32.30 17.46 18.37
C SER A 70 -32.85 18.06 19.66
N PRO A 71 -32.46 17.54 20.83
CA PRO A 71 -32.43 18.33 22.05
C PRO A 71 -31.04 18.41 22.71
N SER A 72 -30.70 19.64 23.08
CA SER A 72 -29.79 20.10 24.15
C SER A 72 -30.39 21.44 24.64
N PRO A 73 -30.06 21.99 25.82
CA PRO A 73 -29.08 21.57 26.83
C PRO A 73 -29.69 21.57 28.28
N LEU A 74 -28.87 21.89 29.30
CA LEU A 74 -29.20 22.40 30.65
C LEU A 74 -29.33 21.35 31.80
N PRO A 75 -29.16 21.74 33.09
CA PRO A 75 -27.84 22.16 33.62
C PRO A 75 -27.55 21.67 35.07
N LYS A 76 -26.29 21.42 35.45
CA LYS A 76 -25.82 21.50 36.85
C LYS A 76 -24.40 22.08 36.96
N THR A 77 -24.12 22.70 38.11
CA THR A 77 -22.96 23.58 38.38
C THR A 77 -22.12 23.10 39.54
N GLY A 78 -20.84 23.48 39.57
CA GLY A 78 -19.88 23.20 40.65
C GLY A 78 -19.10 21.88 40.46
N ASP A 79 -17.79 21.81 40.73
CA ASP A 79 -16.85 22.91 41.01
C ASP A 79 -15.41 22.54 40.55
N THR A 80 -14.43 23.37 40.89
CA THR A 80 -13.22 23.61 40.11
C THR A 80 -12.00 22.81 40.56
N THR A 81 -11.52 21.91 39.70
CA THR A 81 -10.08 21.55 39.64
C THR A 81 -9.67 21.33 38.18
N THR A 82 -9.00 22.32 37.58
CA THR A 82 -8.57 22.27 36.18
C THR A 82 -7.20 21.60 36.01
N GLU A 83 -7.14 20.27 36.13
CA GLU A 83 -6.01 19.52 35.56
C GLU A 83 -6.09 19.57 34.03
N ARG A 84 -5.41 20.56 33.46
CA ARG A 84 -5.42 20.82 32.03
C ARG A 84 -4.56 19.78 31.32
N GLU A 85 -5.18 18.65 30.95
CA GLU A 85 -4.51 17.56 30.23
C GLU A 85 -4.02 18.02 28.84
N THR A 86 -2.84 18.65 28.81
CA THR A 86 -2.21 19.15 27.59
C THR A 86 -1.67 17.97 26.79
N LYS A 87 -2.57 17.34 26.04
CA LYS A 87 -2.31 16.35 24.99
C LYS A 87 -1.10 16.82 24.16
N ARG A 88 0.08 16.24 24.46
CA ARG A 88 1.38 16.76 24.01
C ARG A 88 1.47 16.71 22.48
N ARG A 89 1.11 17.82 21.82
CA ARG A 89 1.38 18.02 20.39
C ARG A 89 2.88 17.87 20.20
N ASN A 90 3.32 16.89 19.41
CA ASN A 90 4.73 16.76 19.02
C ASN A 90 5.17 18.12 18.46
N ALA A 91 6.17 18.75 19.07
CA ALA A 91 6.63 20.05 18.62
C ALA A 91 7.09 19.97 17.15
N LYS A 92 6.58 20.85 16.30
CA LYS A 92 7.06 21.01 14.93
C LYS A 92 8.49 21.57 14.99
N VAL A 93 9.48 20.68 14.98
CA VAL A 93 10.89 21.05 14.86
C VAL A 93 11.22 21.02 13.38
N ALA A 94 11.50 22.18 12.79
CA ALA A 94 12.00 22.29 11.43
C ALA A 94 13.32 21.50 11.29
N ARG A 95 13.24 20.33 10.64
CA ARG A 95 14.41 19.55 10.24
C ARG A 95 14.78 19.90 8.81
N LEU A 96 16.04 19.71 8.45
CA LEU A 96 16.44 19.71 7.05
C LEU A 96 15.71 18.56 6.34
N ALA A 97 15.18 18.86 5.16
CA ALA A 97 14.49 17.91 4.29
C ALA A 97 15.28 17.74 2.99
N ASP A 98 15.28 16.51 2.49
CA ASP A 98 15.94 16.09 1.26
C ASP A 98 14.94 15.22 0.49
N PRO A 99 14.54 15.58 -0.74
CA PRO A 99 13.54 14.83 -1.50
C PRO A 99 13.94 13.38 -1.79
N ASN A 100 15.24 13.10 -1.90
CA ASN A 100 15.79 11.79 -2.27
C ASN A 100 16.03 10.89 -1.04
N ALA A 101 16.11 11.48 0.15
CA ALA A 101 16.33 10.79 1.42
C ALA A 101 15.05 10.67 2.26
N THR A 102 15.16 9.95 3.37
CA THR A 102 14.06 9.67 4.31
C THR A 102 13.75 10.91 5.15
N ASN A 103 12.59 11.55 4.90
CA ASN A 103 12.16 12.73 5.67
C ASN A 103 11.38 12.37 6.94
N ALA A 104 10.89 11.14 7.08
CA ALA A 104 10.18 10.67 8.27
C ALA A 104 11.05 10.74 9.56
N ALA A 105 10.39 10.81 10.71
CA ALA A 105 11.04 10.66 12.01
C ALA A 105 10.95 9.19 12.44
N LEU A 106 12.03 8.42 12.32
CA LEU A 106 12.00 6.97 12.55
C LEU A 106 12.20 6.62 14.02
N LEU A 107 11.58 5.52 14.46
CA LEU A 107 11.91 4.84 15.71
C LEU A 107 12.87 3.69 15.43
N SER A 108 13.85 3.47 16.30
CA SER A 108 14.66 2.25 16.34
C SER A 108 13.81 1.08 16.87
N PRO A 109 13.52 0.02 16.09
CA PRO A 109 12.54 -0.99 16.49
C PRO A 109 12.83 -1.74 17.79
N GLU A 110 14.10 -1.91 18.16
CA GLU A 110 14.51 -2.63 19.39
C GLU A 110 14.65 -1.70 20.62
N THR A 111 14.62 -0.37 20.45
CA THR A 111 14.89 0.59 21.56
C THR A 111 13.89 1.75 21.65
N SER A 112 12.98 1.85 20.69
CA SER A 112 12.07 2.98 20.46
C SER A 112 12.75 4.36 20.40
N ARG A 113 14.09 4.42 20.29
CA ARG A 113 14.86 5.68 20.21
C ARG A 113 14.59 6.36 18.87
N LEU A 114 14.35 7.67 18.92
CA LEU A 114 14.15 8.50 17.73
C LEU A 114 15.44 8.63 16.90
N VAL A 115 15.33 8.42 15.60
CA VAL A 115 16.38 8.57 14.58
C VAL A 115 15.79 9.43 13.45
N ALA A 116 16.37 10.60 13.18
CA ALA A 116 15.81 11.57 12.24
C ALA A 116 16.91 12.45 11.60
N SER A 117 16.58 13.10 10.48
CA SER A 117 17.47 14.07 9.83
C SER A 117 17.89 15.21 10.77
N LYS A 118 19.06 15.81 10.49
CA LYS A 118 19.63 16.91 11.29
C LYS A 118 18.62 18.07 11.40
N LYS A 119 18.52 18.68 12.59
CA LYS A 119 17.80 19.95 12.77
C LYS A 119 18.36 20.99 11.79
N ALA A 120 17.49 21.86 11.27
CA ALA A 120 18.00 23.12 10.73
C ALA A 120 18.58 23.93 11.90
N GLN A 121 19.81 24.43 11.77
CA GLN A 121 20.36 25.40 12.72
C GLN A 121 19.60 26.72 12.56
N GLU A 122 19.19 27.30 13.68
CA GLU A 122 18.83 28.71 13.76
C GLU A 122 20.07 29.58 13.47
N PRO A 123 19.92 30.79 12.91
CA PRO A 123 21.06 31.62 12.54
C PRO A 123 21.71 32.26 13.77
N GLU A 124 22.81 31.67 14.25
CA GLU A 124 23.71 32.34 15.19
C GLU A 124 24.35 33.57 14.54
N SER A 125 24.27 34.72 15.23
CA SER A 125 24.81 36.04 14.87
C SER A 125 24.23 36.76 13.63
N PRO A 126 23.61 37.95 13.79
CA PRO A 126 23.09 38.75 12.68
C PRO A 126 24.17 39.61 12.03
N THR A 127 24.91 39.11 11.04
CA THR A 127 25.82 39.95 10.22
C THR A 127 25.94 39.45 8.78
N LYS A 128 25.70 40.37 7.82
CA LYS A 128 25.79 40.25 6.35
C LYS A 128 24.81 39.28 5.68
N GLN A 129 23.94 39.85 4.85
CA GLN A 129 23.23 39.13 3.79
C GLN A 129 24.23 38.53 2.80
N PRO A 130 23.91 37.35 2.24
CA PRO A 130 23.59 37.32 0.81
C PRO A 130 22.16 36.79 0.57
N THR A 131 21.77 36.71 -0.71
CA THR A 131 20.48 36.15 -1.18
C THR A 131 20.40 34.63 -0.98
N ALA A 132 20.35 34.20 0.28
CA ALA A 132 20.27 32.80 0.66
C ALA A 132 18.98 32.16 0.13
N LYS A 133 19.12 31.20 -0.80
CA LYS A 133 18.02 30.31 -1.22
C LYS A 133 17.41 29.70 0.04
N ARG A 134 16.10 29.91 0.27
CA ARG A 134 15.38 29.43 1.46
C ARG A 134 15.60 27.92 1.58
N LYS A 135 16.26 27.48 2.67
CA LYS A 135 16.60 26.07 2.89
C LYS A 135 15.34 25.21 2.83
N LEU A 136 15.47 24.01 2.27
CA LEU A 136 14.39 23.02 2.25
C LEU A 136 14.29 22.33 3.61
N THR A 137 13.09 22.28 4.15
CA THR A 137 12.81 21.80 5.51
C THR A 137 11.49 21.04 5.54
N THR A 138 11.25 20.30 6.62
CA THR A 138 9.97 19.62 6.87
C THR A 138 8.77 20.56 7.01
N GLU A 139 8.96 21.88 7.01
CA GLU A 139 7.87 22.86 7.06
C GLU A 139 7.45 23.40 5.69
N ASN A 140 8.36 23.45 4.71
CA ASN A 140 8.10 23.97 3.36
C ASN A 140 8.26 22.91 2.25
N LEU A 141 8.50 21.64 2.59
CA LEU A 141 8.71 20.56 1.60
C LEU A 141 7.51 20.38 0.66
N LEU A 142 6.29 20.28 1.22
CA LEU A 142 5.06 20.12 0.43
C LEU A 142 4.81 21.34 -0.48
N ASP A 143 4.87 22.55 0.07
CA ASP A 143 4.63 23.78 -0.70
C ASP A 143 5.62 23.93 -1.86
N THR A 144 6.90 23.59 -1.62
CA THR A 144 7.95 23.60 -2.65
C THR A 144 7.71 22.54 -3.72
N ALA A 145 7.29 21.34 -3.32
CA ALA A 145 6.96 20.25 -4.24
C ALA A 145 5.72 20.57 -5.10
N CYS A 146 4.68 21.14 -4.49
CA CYS A 146 3.49 21.64 -5.18
C CYS A 146 3.84 22.71 -6.21
N ALA A 147 4.64 23.70 -5.83
CA ALA A 147 5.09 24.77 -6.74
C ALA A 147 5.94 24.22 -7.89
N HIS A 148 6.82 23.25 -7.64
CA HIS A 148 7.61 22.57 -8.69
C HIS A 148 6.70 21.87 -9.68
N LEU A 149 5.81 20.98 -9.21
CA LEU A 149 4.85 20.25 -10.05
C LEU A 149 4.01 21.19 -10.93
N ILE A 150 3.47 22.26 -10.34
CA ILE A 150 2.70 23.30 -11.05
C ILE A 150 3.54 24.01 -12.11
N SER A 151 4.81 24.30 -11.84
CA SER A 151 5.73 24.94 -12.81
C SER A 151 6.16 24.02 -13.96
N VAL A 152 5.97 22.71 -13.80
CA VAL A 152 6.27 21.69 -14.83
C VAL A 152 5.03 21.39 -15.69
N ASP A 153 3.85 21.28 -15.08
CA ASP A 153 2.57 21.10 -15.78
C ASP A 153 1.43 21.77 -15.01
N GLU A 154 0.91 22.88 -15.56
CA GLU A 154 -0.11 23.72 -14.92
C GLU A 154 -1.46 22.98 -14.73
N ARG A 155 -1.69 21.86 -15.45
CA ARG A 155 -2.86 20.99 -15.24
C ARG A 155 -2.86 20.31 -13.86
N ILE A 156 -1.74 20.35 -13.14
CA ILE A 156 -1.63 19.83 -11.76
C ILE A 156 -2.22 20.79 -10.73
N ARG A 157 -2.27 22.11 -10.98
CA ARG A 157 -2.83 23.09 -10.03
C ARG A 157 -4.19 22.71 -9.43
N PRO A 158 -5.24 22.41 -10.22
CA PRO A 158 -6.54 22.02 -9.67
C PRO A 158 -6.50 20.71 -8.88
N LEU A 159 -5.54 19.80 -9.14
CA LEU A 159 -5.35 18.60 -8.33
C LEU A 159 -4.73 18.94 -6.97
N VAL A 160 -3.74 19.82 -6.93
CA VAL A 160 -3.07 20.29 -5.70
C VAL A 160 -4.01 21.10 -4.82
N GLU A 161 -4.71 22.08 -5.39
CA GLU A 161 -5.65 22.95 -4.67
C GLU A 161 -6.83 22.17 -4.08
N LYS A 162 -7.26 21.09 -4.75
CA LYS A 162 -8.34 20.20 -4.30
C LYS A 162 -7.91 19.11 -3.32
N HIS A 163 -6.66 18.62 -3.41
CA HIS A 163 -6.20 17.45 -2.67
C HIS A 163 -4.93 17.73 -1.85
N HIS A 164 -5.11 18.28 -0.65
CA HIS A 164 -4.00 18.47 0.30
C HIS A 164 -3.35 17.13 0.72
N CYS A 165 -2.09 16.92 0.34
CA CYS A 165 -1.35 15.70 0.67
C CYS A 165 -0.80 15.70 2.10
N LYS A 166 -1.63 15.31 3.08
CA LYS A 166 -1.25 15.19 4.51
C LYS A 166 0.05 14.39 4.74
N ILE A 167 0.34 13.39 3.91
CA ILE A 167 1.51 12.50 4.13
C ILE A 167 2.82 13.29 4.16
N PHE A 168 2.95 14.28 3.27
CA PHE A 168 4.12 15.15 3.13
C PHE A 168 3.94 16.54 3.76
N SER A 169 2.78 16.81 4.39
CA SER A 169 2.57 18.05 5.16
C SER A 169 3.48 18.08 6.40
N PRO A 170 3.67 19.25 7.05
CA PRO A 170 4.50 19.34 8.26
C PRO A 170 3.99 18.46 9.41
N GLU A 171 2.67 18.28 9.53
CA GLU A 171 2.04 17.31 10.43
C GLU A 171 2.45 15.88 10.09
N GLY A 172 2.40 15.51 8.80
CA GLY A 172 2.84 14.19 8.33
C GLY A 172 4.32 13.95 8.57
N LEU A 173 5.19 14.91 8.25
CA LEU A 173 6.64 14.80 8.46
C LEU A 173 7.06 14.84 9.94
N ALA A 174 6.14 15.18 10.85
CA ALA A 174 6.29 15.08 12.30
C ALA A 174 5.73 13.76 12.89
N GLU A 175 5.09 12.91 12.09
CA GLU A 175 4.67 11.56 12.53
C GLU A 175 5.91 10.69 12.79
N LYS A 176 5.91 10.00 13.94
CA LYS A 176 6.94 9.03 14.31
C LYS A 176 6.57 7.69 13.69
N ILE A 177 7.48 7.10 12.92
CA ILE A 177 7.25 5.85 12.18
C ILE A 177 8.18 4.78 12.74
N ASP A 178 7.62 3.67 13.23
CA ASP A 178 8.40 2.46 13.46
C ASP A 178 8.52 1.66 12.14
N PRO A 179 9.73 1.42 11.61
CA PRO A 179 9.91 0.68 10.37
C PRO A 179 9.46 -0.78 10.44
N PHE A 180 9.66 -1.45 11.58
CA PHE A 180 9.30 -2.85 11.74
C PHE A 180 7.79 -3.02 11.84
N GLU A 181 7.12 -2.21 12.67
CA GLU A 181 5.64 -2.17 12.72
C GLU A 181 5.06 -1.90 11.34
N SER A 182 5.61 -0.93 10.60
CA SER A 182 5.11 -0.53 9.29
C SER A 182 5.21 -1.67 8.26
N LEU A 183 6.40 -2.27 8.13
CA LEU A 183 6.65 -3.36 7.19
C LEU A 183 5.89 -4.64 7.57
N ALA A 184 5.87 -5.00 8.86
CA ALA A 184 5.10 -6.15 9.36
C ALA A 184 3.59 -5.94 9.16
N SER A 185 3.07 -4.75 9.45
CA SER A 185 1.66 -4.38 9.19
C SER A 185 1.31 -4.48 7.70
N GLY A 186 2.25 -4.10 6.81
CA GLY A 186 2.12 -4.30 5.37
C GLY A 186 1.94 -5.79 5.01
N ILE A 187 2.86 -6.65 5.45
CA ILE A 187 2.80 -8.11 5.24
C ILE A 187 1.51 -8.72 5.81
N ILE A 188 1.10 -8.31 7.01
CA ILE A 188 -0.16 -8.71 7.65
C ILE A 188 -1.37 -8.34 6.78
N SER A 189 -1.35 -7.18 6.12
CA SER A 189 -2.48 -6.64 5.34
C SER A 189 -2.60 -7.19 3.91
N GLN A 190 -1.55 -7.82 3.36
CA GLN A 190 -1.57 -8.36 1.99
C GLN A 190 -2.74 -9.34 1.73
N GLN A 191 -3.45 -9.18 0.62
CA GLN A 191 -4.49 -10.12 0.14
C GLN A 191 -5.67 -10.36 1.12
N VAL A 192 -5.94 -9.44 2.05
CA VAL A 192 -7.09 -9.50 2.96
C VAL A 192 -7.82 -8.15 3.00
N SER A 193 -9.07 -8.11 3.50
CA SER A 193 -9.79 -6.84 3.69
C SER A 193 -9.19 -6.03 4.85
N GLY A 194 -9.35 -4.71 4.85
CA GLY A 194 -8.84 -3.84 5.93
C GLY A 194 -9.38 -4.21 7.32
N ALA A 195 -10.64 -4.69 7.39
CA ALA A 195 -11.22 -5.20 8.63
C ALA A 195 -10.53 -6.49 9.13
N ALA A 196 -10.22 -7.43 8.21
CA ALA A 196 -9.46 -8.63 8.53
C ALA A 196 -8.01 -8.30 8.92
N ALA A 197 -7.35 -7.39 8.20
CA ALA A 197 -6.01 -6.90 8.53
C ALA A 197 -5.95 -6.28 9.94
N LYS A 198 -6.91 -5.42 10.29
CA LYS A 198 -7.03 -4.82 11.63
C LYS A 198 -7.23 -5.89 12.72
N SER A 199 -8.10 -6.87 12.46
CA SER A 199 -8.35 -8.00 13.39
C SER A 199 -7.09 -8.85 13.62
N ILE A 200 -6.39 -9.22 12.54
CA ILE A 200 -5.15 -10.02 12.62
C ILE A 200 -4.04 -9.22 13.32
N LYS A 201 -3.87 -7.93 13.01
CA LYS A 201 -2.86 -7.08 13.70
C LYS A 201 -3.16 -6.95 15.19
N ALA A 202 -4.40 -6.72 15.58
CA ALA A 202 -4.78 -6.63 17.00
C ALA A 202 -4.50 -7.94 17.75
N LYS A 203 -4.83 -9.10 17.15
CA LYS A 203 -4.50 -10.41 17.72
C LYS A 203 -2.99 -10.67 17.76
N PHE A 204 -2.24 -10.23 16.75
CA PHE A 204 -0.78 -10.38 16.69
C PHE A 204 -0.10 -9.62 17.84
N VAL A 205 -0.49 -8.36 18.07
CA VAL A 205 0.01 -7.56 19.21
C VAL A 205 -0.34 -8.23 20.55
N ALA A 206 -1.56 -8.76 20.69
CA ALA A 206 -1.99 -9.46 21.89
C ALA A 206 -1.20 -10.76 22.19
N LEU A 207 -0.42 -11.31 21.25
CA LEU A 207 0.47 -12.46 21.53
C LEU A 207 1.69 -12.10 22.40
N PHE A 208 1.98 -10.80 22.55
CA PHE A 208 3.16 -10.25 23.22
C PHE A 208 2.81 -9.24 24.32
N SER A 209 1.53 -8.89 24.46
CA SER A 209 1.03 -8.11 25.58
C SER A 209 0.90 -9.01 26.83
N ALA A 210 1.10 -8.47 28.03
CA ALA A 210 0.77 -9.21 29.24
C ALA A 210 -0.76 -9.36 29.40
N ASP A 211 -1.20 -10.43 30.06
CA ASP A 211 -2.61 -10.62 30.40
C ASP A 211 -3.06 -9.51 31.36
N GLY A 212 -4.20 -8.88 31.04
CA GLY A 212 -4.70 -7.71 31.77
C GLY A 212 -4.05 -6.36 31.40
N ALA A 213 -3.00 -6.33 30.57
CA ALA A 213 -2.35 -5.09 30.14
C ALA A 213 -3.36 -4.11 29.52
N ASP A 214 -3.17 -2.82 29.75
CA ASP A 214 -4.14 -1.80 29.39
C ASP A 214 -4.20 -1.55 27.87
N ALA A 215 -5.26 -0.94 27.37
CA ALA A 215 -5.37 -0.64 25.92
C ALA A 215 -4.24 0.29 25.42
N GLN A 216 -3.68 1.09 26.33
CA GLN A 216 -2.58 2.02 26.09
C GLN A 216 -1.19 1.36 26.11
N GLU A 217 -1.05 0.20 26.74
CA GLU A 217 0.22 -0.53 26.88
C GLU A 217 0.48 -1.49 25.70
N LYS A 218 -0.52 -1.69 24.82
CA LYS A 218 -0.49 -2.62 23.70
C LYS A 218 0.24 -2.03 22.49
N ALA A 219 1.52 -1.72 22.71
CA ALA A 219 2.49 -1.36 21.68
C ALA A 219 2.73 -2.52 20.70
N PHE A 220 3.27 -2.22 19.52
CA PHE A 220 3.72 -3.27 18.60
C PHE A 220 4.97 -3.95 19.18
N PRO A 221 5.08 -5.30 19.15
CA PRO A 221 6.19 -6.02 19.76
C PRO A 221 7.53 -5.70 19.10
N HIS A 222 8.62 -5.83 19.87
CA HIS A 222 9.96 -5.63 19.34
C HIS A 222 10.37 -6.76 18.38
N PRO A 223 11.25 -6.50 17.39
CA PRO A 223 11.74 -7.55 16.50
C PRO A 223 12.39 -8.72 17.25
N SER A 224 13.07 -8.45 18.38
CA SER A 224 13.61 -9.49 19.28
C SER A 224 12.55 -10.51 19.71
N ASP A 225 11.39 -10.04 20.16
CA ASP A 225 10.29 -10.88 20.67
C ASP A 225 9.68 -11.72 19.54
N VAL A 226 9.41 -11.08 18.40
CA VAL A 226 8.81 -11.74 17.23
C VAL A 226 9.75 -12.79 16.64
N ALA A 227 11.05 -12.54 16.66
CA ALA A 227 12.08 -13.48 16.22
C ALA A 227 12.32 -14.63 17.22
N ALA A 228 12.04 -14.43 18.52
CA ALA A 228 12.02 -15.52 19.51
C ALA A 228 10.77 -16.40 19.38
N CYS A 229 9.64 -15.83 18.97
CA CYS A 229 8.34 -16.51 18.87
C CYS A 229 8.31 -17.69 17.87
N SER A 230 7.53 -18.74 18.17
CA SER A 230 7.33 -19.88 17.26
C SER A 230 6.34 -19.55 16.14
N LEU A 231 6.55 -20.12 14.95
CA LEU A 231 5.63 -19.92 13.81
C LEU A 231 4.20 -20.39 14.14
N GLU A 232 4.07 -21.40 15.01
CA GLU A 232 2.79 -21.91 15.49
C GLU A 232 2.07 -20.87 16.36
N LYS A 233 2.74 -20.27 17.35
CA LYS A 233 2.17 -19.19 18.17
C LYS A 233 1.80 -17.99 17.29
N LEU A 234 2.68 -17.55 16.39
CA LEU A 234 2.41 -16.46 15.45
C LEU A 234 1.16 -16.69 14.58
N ARG A 235 0.89 -17.94 14.19
CA ARG A 235 -0.30 -18.30 13.39
C ARG A 235 -1.61 -18.22 14.16
N THR A 236 -1.63 -18.33 15.49
CA THR A 236 -2.87 -18.23 16.29
C THR A 236 -3.55 -16.85 16.16
N ALA A 237 -2.79 -15.81 15.83
CA ALA A 237 -3.32 -14.48 15.49
C ALA A 237 -4.14 -14.43 14.18
N GLY A 238 -4.13 -15.49 13.37
CA GLY A 238 -4.76 -15.55 12.05
C GLY A 238 -3.81 -15.31 10.88
N LEU A 239 -2.49 -15.42 11.10
CA LEU A 239 -1.50 -15.40 10.02
C LEU A 239 -1.53 -16.72 9.23
N SER A 240 -1.35 -16.62 7.91
CA SER A 240 -1.02 -17.79 7.10
C SER A 240 0.43 -18.20 7.35
N GLN A 241 0.77 -19.46 7.04
CA GLN A 241 2.14 -20.00 7.15
C GLN A 241 3.20 -19.04 6.58
N ARG A 242 2.99 -18.58 5.34
CA ARG A 242 3.89 -17.64 4.65
C ARG A 242 3.98 -16.30 5.37
N LYS A 243 2.87 -15.72 5.83
CA LYS A 243 2.91 -14.45 6.58
C LYS A 243 3.65 -14.57 7.91
N ALA A 244 3.51 -15.70 8.62
CA ALA A 244 4.28 -15.96 9.84
C ALA A 244 5.79 -16.08 9.54
N GLU A 245 6.17 -16.82 8.49
CA GLU A 245 7.58 -16.88 8.02
C GLU A 245 8.13 -15.49 7.64
N TYR A 246 7.35 -14.69 6.90
CA TYR A 246 7.78 -13.38 6.40
C TYR A 246 7.92 -12.35 7.54
N VAL A 247 6.96 -12.30 8.47
CA VAL A 247 7.04 -11.40 9.63
C VAL A 247 8.16 -11.82 10.58
N LYS A 248 8.39 -13.13 10.79
CA LYS A 248 9.52 -13.62 11.57
C LYS A 248 10.88 -13.32 10.90
N GLY A 249 11.02 -13.58 9.61
CA GLY A 249 12.26 -13.30 8.87
C GLY A 249 12.59 -11.80 8.79
N LEU A 250 11.56 -10.94 8.68
CA LEU A 250 11.71 -9.48 8.81
C LEU A 250 12.21 -9.11 10.23
N ALA A 251 11.64 -9.72 11.27
CA ALA A 251 12.05 -9.47 12.65
C ALA A 251 13.50 -9.90 12.91
N GLU A 252 13.90 -11.07 12.40
CA GLU A 252 15.26 -11.59 12.48
C GLU A 252 16.29 -10.67 11.81
N LYS A 253 15.92 -10.02 10.69
CA LYS A 253 16.77 -9.02 9.99
C LYS A 253 16.90 -7.69 10.73
N PHE A 254 15.89 -7.26 11.49
CA PHE A 254 16.04 -6.11 12.40
C PHE A 254 16.87 -6.47 13.63
N ARG A 255 16.64 -7.65 14.22
CA ARG A 255 17.38 -8.15 15.38
C ARG A 255 18.87 -8.37 15.10
N SER A 256 19.23 -8.75 13.87
CA SER A 256 20.64 -8.88 13.44
C SER A 256 21.30 -7.55 13.08
N GLY A 257 20.54 -6.45 12.98
CA GLY A 257 21.02 -5.14 12.53
C GLY A 257 21.19 -5.01 11.00
N GLU A 258 20.89 -6.06 10.21
CA GLU A 258 20.91 -6.01 8.74
C GLU A 258 19.93 -4.95 8.20
N LEU A 259 18.77 -4.84 8.84
CA LEU A 259 17.85 -3.71 8.72
C LEU A 259 17.92 -2.88 10.01
N SER A 260 17.96 -1.56 9.89
CA SER A 260 17.92 -0.65 11.05
C SER A 260 17.31 0.70 10.67
N ALA A 261 16.77 1.42 11.66
CA ALA A 261 16.26 2.77 11.45
C ALA A 261 17.34 3.76 10.98
N ARG A 262 18.62 3.53 11.33
CA ARG A 262 19.75 4.28 10.76
C ARG A 262 19.90 4.00 9.26
N MET A 263 20.00 2.74 8.87
CA MET A 263 20.17 2.36 7.45
C MET A 263 18.99 2.91 6.61
N LEU A 264 17.76 2.75 7.08
CA LEU A 264 16.58 3.26 6.38
C LEU A 264 16.49 4.80 6.32
N LEU A 265 17.16 5.51 7.23
CA LEU A 265 17.30 6.97 7.17
C LEU A 265 18.39 7.40 6.18
N GLU A 266 19.55 6.74 6.22
CA GLU A 266 20.81 7.22 5.63
C GLU A 266 21.14 6.61 4.24
N ALA A 267 20.56 5.45 3.86
CA ALA A 267 20.93 4.75 2.61
C ALA A 267 20.43 5.43 1.31
N PRO A 268 21.17 5.31 0.19
CA PRO A 268 20.67 5.57 -1.16
C PRO A 268 19.38 4.80 -1.47
N TYR A 269 18.61 5.27 -2.45
CA TYR A 269 17.31 4.66 -2.77
C TYR A 269 17.47 3.22 -3.30
N GLU A 270 18.47 2.99 -4.14
CA GLU A 270 18.77 1.73 -4.80
C GLU A 270 19.16 0.65 -3.78
N GLU A 271 20.09 0.98 -2.88
CA GLU A 271 20.53 0.10 -1.78
C GLU A 271 19.37 -0.20 -0.81
N LEU A 272 18.53 0.80 -0.52
CA LEU A 272 17.35 0.63 0.33
C LEU A 272 16.32 -0.31 -0.31
N VAL A 273 16.10 -0.18 -1.62
CA VAL A 273 15.21 -1.04 -2.39
C VAL A 273 15.74 -2.47 -2.43
N GLU A 274 17.03 -2.68 -2.71
CA GLU A 274 17.68 -3.99 -2.73
C GLU A 274 17.52 -4.73 -1.39
N LYS A 275 17.93 -4.10 -0.28
CA LYS A 275 17.86 -4.73 1.06
C LYS A 275 16.43 -5.07 1.48
N LEU A 276 15.45 -4.24 1.13
CA LEU A 276 14.06 -4.50 1.47
C LEU A 276 13.41 -5.56 0.56
N ILE A 277 13.78 -5.67 -0.71
CA ILE A 277 13.32 -6.75 -1.60
C ILE A 277 13.94 -8.11 -1.22
N ALA A 278 15.14 -8.12 -0.63
CA ALA A 278 15.75 -9.32 -0.06
C ALA A 278 14.95 -9.91 1.14
N VAL A 279 13.96 -9.20 1.68
CA VAL A 279 13.03 -9.73 2.68
C VAL A 279 11.93 -10.55 2.01
N ARG A 280 11.92 -11.88 2.21
CA ARG A 280 10.81 -12.75 1.78
C ARG A 280 9.47 -12.19 2.26
N GLY A 281 8.59 -11.84 1.31
CA GLY A 281 7.27 -11.26 1.58
C GLY A 281 7.13 -9.79 1.23
N LEU A 282 8.24 -9.07 1.04
CA LEU A 282 8.28 -7.78 0.37
C LEU A 282 8.64 -7.98 -1.11
N GLY A 283 8.14 -7.09 -1.96
CA GLY A 283 8.50 -7.01 -3.37
C GLY A 283 8.37 -5.56 -3.83
N GLN A 284 8.97 -5.23 -4.99
CA GLN A 284 9.11 -3.88 -5.55
C GLN A 284 8.03 -2.88 -5.09
N TRP A 285 6.77 -3.09 -5.49
CA TRP A 285 5.65 -2.23 -5.12
C TRP A 285 5.46 -2.00 -3.61
N SER A 286 5.58 -3.04 -2.78
CA SER A 286 5.46 -2.88 -1.31
C SER A 286 6.62 -2.08 -0.71
N VAL A 287 7.80 -2.15 -1.34
CA VAL A 287 8.99 -1.40 -0.93
C VAL A 287 8.89 0.05 -1.38
N GLU A 288 8.41 0.31 -2.60
CA GLU A 288 8.08 1.64 -3.12
C GLU A 288 7.03 2.34 -2.26
N MET A 289 5.93 1.65 -1.91
CA MET A 289 4.91 2.20 -1.01
C MET A 289 5.46 2.50 0.38
N PHE A 290 6.38 1.68 0.91
CA PHE A 290 7.03 1.96 2.19
C PHE A 290 8.01 3.14 2.10
N ALA A 291 8.79 3.25 1.04
CA ALA A 291 9.71 4.38 0.83
C ALA A 291 8.95 5.71 0.65
N CYS A 292 7.87 5.69 -0.12
CA CYS A 292 6.97 6.83 -0.34
C CYS A 292 6.24 7.25 0.94
N PHE A 293 5.56 6.32 1.64
CA PHE A 293 4.63 6.69 2.73
C PHE A 293 5.21 6.51 4.15
N GLY A 294 6.03 5.48 4.36
CA GLY A 294 6.64 5.19 5.66
C GLY A 294 7.90 6.01 5.89
N LEU A 295 8.81 6.02 4.92
CA LEU A 295 10.05 6.79 4.97
C LEU A 295 9.90 8.25 4.51
N LYS A 296 8.81 8.55 3.79
CA LYS A 296 8.46 9.89 3.32
C LYS A 296 9.57 10.48 2.44
N ARG A 297 10.12 9.63 1.56
CA ARG A 297 10.92 10.06 0.41
C ARG A 297 9.99 10.69 -0.63
N MET A 298 10.43 11.77 -1.26
CA MET A 298 9.63 12.51 -2.24
C MET A 298 9.86 12.06 -3.68
N ASP A 299 10.97 11.36 -3.97
CA ASP A 299 11.31 10.90 -5.33
C ASP A 299 11.22 9.39 -5.52
N VAL A 300 10.09 8.80 -5.10
CA VAL A 300 9.72 7.39 -5.33
C VAL A 300 8.56 7.31 -6.33
N PHE A 301 8.70 6.45 -7.34
CA PHE A 301 7.74 6.34 -8.44
C PHE A 301 7.49 4.88 -8.86
N SER A 302 6.26 4.39 -8.67
CA SER A 302 5.90 2.98 -8.91
C SER A 302 5.27 2.78 -10.30
N VAL A 303 6.11 2.45 -11.29
CA VAL A 303 5.62 2.07 -12.64
C VAL A 303 4.79 0.77 -12.65
N GLY A 304 4.90 -0.03 -11.59
CA GLY A 304 4.14 -1.28 -11.40
C GLY A 304 2.73 -1.09 -10.84
N ASP A 305 2.38 0.10 -10.31
CA ASP A 305 1.07 0.35 -9.73
C ASP A 305 0.00 0.59 -10.82
N LEU A 306 -1.05 -0.23 -10.81
CA LEU A 306 -2.13 -0.15 -11.82
C LEU A 306 -3.03 1.09 -11.65
N GLY A 307 -3.12 1.64 -10.43
CA GLY A 307 -3.83 2.88 -10.16
C GLY A 307 -3.04 4.09 -10.66
N VAL A 308 -1.73 4.13 -10.44
CA VAL A 308 -0.84 5.15 -11.02
C VAL A 308 -0.86 5.08 -12.54
N GLN A 309 -0.75 3.88 -13.13
CA GLN A 309 -0.89 3.69 -14.58
C GLN A 309 -2.22 4.21 -15.13
N ARG A 310 -3.35 3.92 -14.46
CA ARG A 310 -4.67 4.40 -14.90
C ARG A 310 -4.80 5.92 -14.72
N GLY A 311 -4.33 6.46 -13.60
CA GLY A 311 -4.31 7.89 -13.31
C GLY A 311 -3.49 8.68 -14.32
N MET A 312 -2.28 8.23 -14.64
CA MET A 312 -1.44 8.85 -15.68
C MET A 312 -2.06 8.75 -17.07
N ALA A 313 -2.65 7.61 -17.43
CA ALA A 313 -3.34 7.46 -18.71
C ALA A 313 -4.49 8.47 -18.83
N ALA A 314 -5.30 8.67 -17.80
CA ALA A 314 -6.33 9.70 -17.77
C ALA A 314 -5.76 11.13 -17.76
N PHE A 315 -4.66 11.39 -17.05
CA PHE A 315 -3.97 12.69 -17.02
C PHE A 315 -3.42 13.13 -18.39
N VAL A 316 -3.01 12.17 -19.24
CA VAL A 316 -2.63 12.44 -20.64
C VAL A 316 -3.79 12.22 -21.64
N GLY A 317 -5.04 12.38 -21.18
CA GLY A 317 -6.23 12.43 -22.04
C GLY A 317 -6.70 11.08 -22.61
N ARG A 318 -6.19 9.94 -22.12
CA ARG A 318 -6.60 8.61 -22.64
C ARG A 318 -7.92 8.16 -22.05
N ASP A 319 -8.77 7.62 -22.91
CA ASP A 319 -9.98 6.90 -22.50
C ASP A 319 -9.63 5.57 -21.80
N VAL A 320 -9.50 5.62 -20.48
CA VAL A 320 -9.24 4.47 -19.61
C VAL A 320 -10.34 3.41 -19.61
N ALA A 321 -11.55 3.74 -20.10
CA ALA A 321 -12.65 2.78 -20.25
C ALA A 321 -12.55 1.98 -21.57
N LYS A 322 -11.86 2.52 -22.59
CA LYS A 322 -11.43 1.82 -23.81
C LYS A 322 -10.12 1.03 -23.63
N LEU A 323 -9.21 1.45 -22.74
CA LEU A 323 -7.96 0.76 -22.38
C LEU A 323 -8.16 -0.54 -21.55
N LYS A 324 -9.16 -1.36 -21.89
CA LYS A 324 -9.39 -2.66 -21.25
C LYS A 324 -8.37 -3.70 -21.73
N SER A 325 -8.07 -4.68 -20.86
CA SER A 325 -7.16 -5.80 -21.14
C SER A 325 -7.27 -6.31 -22.58
N SER A 326 -6.13 -6.36 -23.27
CA SER A 326 -6.01 -6.84 -24.65
C SER A 326 -6.28 -8.34 -24.74
N LYS A 327 -7.57 -8.70 -24.89
CA LYS A 327 -8.08 -10.06 -25.13
C LYS A 327 -7.43 -11.14 -24.25
N GLY A 328 -7.32 -10.87 -22.94
CA GLY A 328 -6.79 -11.82 -21.94
C GLY A 328 -5.37 -11.49 -21.43
N GLY A 329 -4.71 -10.45 -21.96
CA GLY A 329 -3.44 -9.96 -21.43
C GLY A 329 -3.53 -9.40 -19.99
N LYS A 330 -2.37 -9.22 -19.35
CA LYS A 330 -2.28 -8.43 -18.10
C LYS A 330 -2.81 -7.01 -18.35
N TRP A 331 -3.49 -6.42 -17.36
CA TRP A 331 -3.85 -5.00 -17.39
C TRP A 331 -2.57 -4.15 -17.44
N LYS A 332 -2.55 -3.17 -18.35
CA LYS A 332 -1.47 -2.19 -18.51
C LYS A 332 -2.03 -0.98 -19.24
N TYR A 333 -2.14 0.17 -18.56
CA TYR A 333 -2.76 1.39 -19.13
C TYR A 333 -1.73 2.34 -19.78
N MET A 334 -0.45 2.19 -19.42
CA MET A 334 0.68 2.98 -19.90
C MET A 334 1.92 2.10 -19.98
N SER A 335 2.90 2.42 -20.84
CA SER A 335 4.17 1.68 -20.84
C SER A 335 5.11 2.18 -19.75
N GLU A 336 5.94 1.30 -19.17
CA GLU A 336 6.89 1.69 -18.10
C GLU A 336 7.87 2.77 -18.58
N LYS A 337 8.35 2.66 -19.83
CA LYS A 337 9.14 3.69 -20.49
C LYS A 337 8.40 5.05 -20.53
N GLU A 338 7.17 5.04 -21.01
CA GLU A 338 6.34 6.24 -21.15
C GLU A 338 5.99 6.87 -19.79
N MET A 339 5.72 6.04 -18.76
CA MET A 339 5.54 6.54 -17.40
C MET A 339 6.79 7.25 -16.89
N LEU A 340 7.98 6.68 -17.13
CA LEU A 340 9.25 7.30 -16.74
C LEU A 340 9.47 8.62 -17.49
N GLU A 341 9.32 8.63 -18.81
CA GLU A 341 9.45 9.84 -19.66
C GLU A 341 8.51 10.97 -19.24
N ILE A 342 7.26 10.67 -18.87
CA ILE A 342 6.30 11.65 -18.34
C ILE A 342 6.65 12.06 -16.89
N SER A 343 7.19 11.15 -16.07
CA SER A 343 7.48 11.42 -14.66
C SER A 343 8.76 12.23 -14.43
N GLU A 344 9.75 12.13 -15.33
CA GLU A 344 11.10 12.65 -15.11
C GLU A 344 11.14 14.17 -14.82
N PRO A 345 10.39 15.04 -15.52
CA PRO A 345 10.34 16.47 -15.19
C PRO A 345 9.80 16.80 -13.78
N PHE A 346 9.01 15.89 -13.19
CA PHE A 346 8.50 16.04 -11.82
C PHE A 346 9.50 15.60 -10.74
N ALA A 347 10.70 15.11 -11.11
CA ALA A 347 11.78 14.89 -10.17
C ALA A 347 12.24 16.24 -9.55
N PRO A 348 12.62 16.28 -8.26
CA PRO A 348 12.75 15.15 -7.33
C PRO A 348 11.49 14.96 -6.44
N TYR A 349 10.29 15.18 -6.99
CA TYR A 349 9.02 15.14 -6.26
C TYR A 349 8.03 14.11 -6.84
N ARG A 350 8.54 13.06 -7.51
CA ARG A 350 7.71 12.07 -8.23
C ARG A 350 6.73 11.31 -7.34
N SER A 351 6.95 11.23 -6.02
CA SER A 351 5.98 10.66 -5.08
C SER A 351 4.75 11.52 -4.87
N LEU A 352 4.87 12.86 -4.94
CA LEU A 352 3.71 13.74 -4.90
C LEU A 352 2.94 13.65 -6.22
N PHE A 353 3.64 13.60 -7.35
CA PHE A 353 3.03 13.39 -8.67
C PHE A 353 2.27 12.05 -8.72
N MET A 354 2.93 10.94 -8.32
CA MET A 354 2.33 9.62 -8.16
C MET A 354 1.09 9.65 -7.26
N TRP A 355 1.14 10.38 -6.13
CA TRP A 355 0.02 10.49 -5.21
C TRP A 355 -1.20 11.19 -5.82
N LEU A 356 -0.96 12.22 -6.65
CA LEU A 356 -2.03 12.92 -7.38
C LEU A 356 -2.63 12.06 -8.50
N MET A 357 -1.86 11.15 -9.11
CA MET A 357 -2.40 10.24 -10.14
C MET A 357 -3.49 9.32 -9.59
N TRP A 358 -3.40 8.84 -8.34
CA TRP A 358 -4.53 8.12 -7.71
C TRP A 358 -5.77 9.00 -7.53
N ARG A 359 -5.65 10.33 -7.42
CA ARG A 359 -6.81 11.25 -7.33
C ARG A 359 -7.48 11.52 -8.68
N VAL A 360 -6.72 11.43 -9.77
CA VAL A 360 -7.29 11.31 -11.12
C VAL A 360 -7.99 9.95 -11.29
N GLU A 361 -7.40 8.87 -10.77
CA GLU A 361 -7.95 7.50 -10.86
C GLU A 361 -9.27 7.32 -10.08
N ASP A 362 -9.36 7.86 -8.86
CA ASP A 362 -10.56 7.94 -8.01
C ASP A 362 -11.75 8.65 -8.71
N GLY A 363 -11.51 9.40 -9.80
CA GLY A 363 -12.53 10.15 -10.53
C GLY A 363 -12.93 11.47 -9.87
N PHE A 364 -12.12 12.00 -8.95
CA PHE A 364 -12.43 13.27 -8.28
C PHE A 364 -12.27 14.50 -9.18
N THR A 365 -11.51 14.43 -10.27
CA THR A 365 -11.29 15.55 -11.21
C THR A 365 -11.45 15.06 -12.63
N ASP A 366 -12.31 15.73 -13.41
CA ASP A 366 -12.47 15.47 -14.83
C ASP A 366 -11.37 16.19 -15.61
N VAL A 367 -10.40 15.42 -16.13
CA VAL A 367 -9.27 15.96 -16.90
C VAL A 367 -9.74 16.57 -18.23
N SER A 368 -10.92 16.20 -18.76
CA SER A 368 -11.47 16.81 -19.97
C SER A 368 -12.01 18.24 -19.76
N THR A 369 -11.98 18.75 -18.52
CA THR A 369 -12.25 20.16 -18.20
C THR A 369 -10.97 20.99 -18.01
N LEU A 370 -9.80 20.45 -18.40
CA LEU A 370 -8.46 21.04 -18.24
C LEU A 370 -7.73 21.27 -19.59
N GLU A 371 -8.48 21.39 -20.68
CA GLU A 371 -8.02 21.82 -22.02
C GLU A 371 -8.35 23.30 -22.27
#